data_AF-L8GRD4-F1
#
_entry.id   AF-L8GRD4-F1
#
_cell.length_a   1.000
_cell.length_b   1.000
_cell.length_c   1.000
_cell.angle_alpha   90.00
_cell.angle_beta   90.00
_cell.angle_gamma   90.00
#
_symmetry.space_group_name_H-M   'P 1'
#
loop_
_entity.id
_entity.type
_entity.pdbx_description
1 polymer ?
#
loop_
_entity_poly.entity_id
_entity_poly.type
_entity_poly.pdbx_seq_one_letter_code
_entity_poly.pdbx_strand_id
1 'polypeptide(L)'
;MKFTTWMMISVAVVLAFSAHLCPICEFGCQAIGGLLAQNFTTTEIVLALEMICALAPEPLATTCHQFLSNTLPVLFQAISSGKTAEQACELVGACPSSSAVIINLLSKTARINN
;
A
#
# COMPACT_ATOMS: atom_id res chain seq x y z
N MET A 1 -23.37 10.09 24.85
CA MET A 1 -22.47 10.53 23.75
C MET A 1 -21.18 9.70 23.80
N LYS A 2 -21.17 8.49 23.22
CA LYS A 2 -20.03 7.53 23.25
C LYS A 2 -19.62 7.06 21.84
N PHE A 3 -20.25 7.59 20.79
CA PHE A 3 -20.02 7.18 19.40
C PHE A 3 -18.85 7.91 18.74
N THR A 4 -18.57 9.16 19.14
CA THR A 4 -17.53 9.99 18.50
C THR A 4 -16.12 9.50 18.83
N THR A 5 -15.88 8.99 20.04
CA THR A 5 -14.55 8.47 20.41
C THR A 5 -14.23 7.15 19.70
N TRP A 6 -15.25 6.36 19.33
CA TRP A 6 -15.05 5.07 18.65
C TRP A 6 -14.63 5.26 17.18
N MET A 7 -15.10 6.33 16.53
CA MET A 7 -14.70 6.72 15.18
C MET A 7 -13.27 7.29 15.13
N MET A 8 -12.80 7.94 16.20
CA MET A 8 -11.45 8.51 16.30
C MET A 8 -10.36 7.44 16.57
N ILE A 9 -10.72 6.33 17.21
CA ILE A 9 -9.81 5.19 17.40
C ILE A 9 -9.48 4.54 16.04
N SER A 10 -10.44 4.46 15.12
CA SER A 10 -10.22 3.94 13.76
C SER A 10 -9.23 4.80 12.96
N VAL A 11 -9.30 6.13 13.06
CA VAL A 11 -8.42 7.04 12.31
C VAL A 11 -6.97 6.94 12.78
N ALA A 12 -6.73 6.89 14.10
CA ALA A 12 -5.37 6.72 14.62
C ALA A 12 -4.76 5.36 14.25
N VAL A 13 -5.56 4.29 14.24
CA VAL A 13 -5.14 2.94 13.80
C VAL A 13 -4.80 2.92 12.31
N VAL A 14 -5.63 3.54 11.46
CA VAL A 14 -5.36 3.65 10.01
C VAL A 14 -4.06 4.42 9.75
N LEU A 15 -3.83 5.52 10.46
CA LEU A 15 -2.61 6.32 10.32
C LEU A 15 -1.34 5.57 10.79
N ALA A 16 -1.43 4.79 11.87
CA ALA A 16 -0.30 3.99 12.35
C ALA A 16 0.07 2.87 11.37
N PHE A 17 -0.92 2.23 10.74
CA PHE A 17 -0.70 1.15 9.77
C PHE A 17 -0.10 1.67 8.46
N SER A 18 -0.53 2.85 8.01
CA SER A 18 -0.03 3.53 6.81
C SER A 18 1.49 3.78 6.86
N ALA A 19 2.04 4.07 8.04
CA ALA A 19 3.47 4.31 8.22
C ALA A 19 4.34 3.08 7.92
N HIS A 20 3.79 1.86 8.07
CA HIS A 20 4.48 0.62 7.70
C HIS A 20 4.10 0.17 6.29
N LEU A 21 2.90 0.51 5.82
CA LEU A 21 2.38 0.08 4.53
C LEU A 21 3.08 0.77 3.35
N CYS A 22 3.40 2.06 3.48
CA CYS A 22 4.07 2.83 2.44
C CYS A 22 5.45 2.24 2.02
N PRO A 23 6.43 2.04 2.92
CA PRO A 23 7.72 1.48 2.52
C PRO A 23 7.63 0.04 1.98
N ILE A 24 6.66 -0.75 2.47
CA ILE A 24 6.40 -2.11 1.94
C ILE A 24 5.86 -2.04 0.51
N CYS A 25 4.91 -1.14 0.27
CA CYS A 25 4.36 -0.93 -1.07
C CYS A 25 5.43 -0.46 -2.05
N GLU A 26 6.27 0.51 -1.65
CA GLU A 26 7.33 1.04 -2.50
C GLU A 26 8.35 -0.04 -2.86
N PHE A 27 8.76 -0.85 -1.89
CA PHE A 27 9.63 -1.99 -2.12
C PHE A 27 8.98 -3.00 -3.09
N GLY A 28 7.70 -3.31 -2.90
CA GLY A 28 6.95 -4.18 -3.81
C GLY A 28 6.90 -3.63 -5.24
N CYS A 29 6.66 -2.33 -5.40
CA CYS A 29 6.67 -1.66 -6.70
C CYS A 29 8.04 -1.71 -7.39
N GLN A 30 9.12 -1.51 -6.62
CA GLN A 30 10.49 -1.66 -7.14
C GLN A 30 10.77 -3.11 -7.60
N ALA A 31 10.34 -4.10 -6.82
CA ALA A 31 10.47 -5.51 -7.18
C ALA A 31 9.69 -5.84 -8.47
N ILE A 32 8.45 -5.36 -8.59
CA ILE A 32 7.64 -5.49 -9.82
C ILE A 32 8.39 -4.91 -11.02
N GLY A 33 8.90 -3.68 -10.91
CA GLY A 33 9.69 -3.05 -11.97
C GLY A 33 10.93 -3.86 -12.35
N GLY A 34 11.65 -4.40 -11.37
CA GLY A 34 12.83 -5.24 -11.60
C GLY A 34 12.51 -6.59 -12.25
N LEU A 35 11.35 -7.18 -11.95
CA LEU A 35 10.90 -8.41 -12.60
C LEU A 35 10.47 -8.15 -14.05
N LEU A 36 9.73 -7.07 -14.31
CA LEU A 36 9.38 -6.65 -15.66
C LEU A 36 10.63 -6.38 -16.52
N ALA A 37 11.66 -5.74 -15.95
CA ALA A 37 12.93 -5.51 -16.63
C ALA A 37 13.70 -6.80 -16.98
N GLN A 38 13.40 -7.91 -16.28
CA GLN A 38 13.95 -9.24 -16.55
C GLN A 38 13.07 -10.07 -17.50
N ASN A 39 12.08 -9.45 -18.16
CA ASN A 39 11.13 -10.07 -19.08
C ASN A 39 10.10 -11.00 -18.42
N PHE A 40 9.88 -10.88 -17.10
CA PHE A 40 8.71 -11.52 -16.49
C PHE A 40 7.43 -10.79 -16.92
N THR A 41 6.41 -11.58 -17.22
CA THR A 41 5.07 -11.08 -17.51
C THR A 41 4.29 -10.83 -16.22
N THR A 42 3.29 -9.94 -16.28
CA THR A 42 2.39 -9.69 -15.14
C THR A 42 1.70 -10.97 -14.70
N THR A 43 1.33 -11.85 -15.64
CA THR A 43 0.70 -13.14 -15.37
C THR A 43 1.61 -14.08 -14.57
N GLU A 44 2.90 -14.18 -14.91
CA GLU A 44 3.86 -15.01 -14.16
C GLU A 44 4.01 -14.52 -12.71
N ILE A 45 4.07 -13.21 -12.52
CA ILE A 45 4.18 -12.60 -11.19
C ILE A 45 2.90 -12.83 -10.37
N VAL A 46 1.71 -12.66 -10.98
CA VAL A 46 0.44 -12.95 -10.32
C VAL A 46 0.35 -14.41 -9.93
N LEU A 47 0.72 -15.35 -10.81
CA LEU A 47 0.67 -16.78 -10.53
C LEU A 47 1.58 -17.18 -9.35
N ALA A 48 2.77 -16.58 -9.26
CA ALA A 48 3.66 -16.80 -8.12
C ALA A 48 3.04 -16.32 -6.80
N LEU A 49 2.33 -15.18 -6.82
CA LEU A 49 1.63 -14.66 -5.65
C LEU A 49 0.37 -15.46 -5.30
N GLU A 50 -0.34 -16.00 -6.30
CA GLU A 50 -1.49 -16.89 -6.07
C GLU A 50 -1.10 -18.13 -5.26
N MET A 51 0.08 -18.71 -5.53
CA MET A 51 0.62 -19.82 -4.74
C MET A 51 0.86 -19.44 -3.29
N ILE A 52 1.29 -18.21 -3.02
CA ILE A 52 1.47 -17.69 -1.66
C ILE A 52 0.11 -17.50 -0.99
N CYS A 53 -0.88 -16.94 -1.69
CA CYS A 53 -2.23 -16.78 -1.16
C CYS A 53 -2.87 -18.14 -0.82
N ALA A 54 -2.65 -19.18 -1.63
CA ALA A 54 -3.17 -20.52 -1.39
C ALA A 54 -2.57 -21.21 -0.14
N LEU A 55 -1.37 -20.81 0.28
CA LEU A 55 -0.73 -21.30 1.51
C LEU A 55 -1.15 -20.52 2.76
N ALA A 56 -1.79 -19.36 2.60
CA ALA A 56 -2.19 -18.54 3.72
C ALA A 56 -3.42 -19.15 4.45
N PRO A 57 -3.48 -19.05 5.79
CA PRO A 57 -4.69 -19.42 6.53
C PRO A 57 -5.80 -18.39 6.29
N GLU A 58 -7.06 -18.81 6.41
CA GLU A 58 -8.20 -17.87 6.40
C GLU A 58 -8.19 -16.98 7.67
N PRO A 59 -8.61 -15.69 7.56
CA PRO A 59 -9.16 -15.00 6.38
C PRO A 59 -8.10 -14.30 5.51
N LEU A 60 -6.81 -14.57 5.75
CA LEU A 60 -5.71 -13.92 5.05
C LEU A 60 -5.67 -14.35 3.58
N ALA A 61 -5.97 -15.61 3.26
CA ALA A 61 -6.07 -16.07 1.87
C ALA A 61 -7.09 -15.24 1.08
N THR A 62 -8.31 -15.07 1.59
CA THR A 62 -9.33 -14.20 0.97
C THR A 62 -8.81 -12.77 0.75
N THR A 63 -8.17 -12.18 1.76
CA THR A 63 -7.60 -10.82 1.65
C THR A 63 -6.47 -10.75 0.61
N CYS A 64 -5.65 -11.80 0.54
CA CYS A 64 -4.54 -11.93 -0.41
C CYS A 64 -5.06 -11.99 -1.86
N HIS A 65 -6.06 -12.84 -2.13
CA HIS A 65 -6.67 -12.92 -3.47
C HIS A 65 -7.35 -11.60 -3.88
N GLN A 66 -7.99 -10.91 -2.93
CA GLN A 66 -8.54 -9.57 -3.18
C GLN A 66 -7.45 -8.56 -3.53
N PHE A 67 -6.29 -8.63 -2.88
CA PHE A 67 -5.15 -7.79 -3.21
C PHE A 67 -4.64 -8.07 -4.64
N LEU A 68 -4.51 -9.34 -5.03
CA LEU A 68 -4.09 -9.71 -6.39
C LEU A 68 -5.09 -9.28 -7.47
N SER A 69 -6.39 -9.32 -7.16
CA SER A 69 -7.44 -9.02 -8.13
C SER A 69 -7.69 -7.52 -8.28
N ASN A 70 -7.53 -6.74 -7.21
CA ASN A 70 -7.97 -5.34 -7.17
C ASN A 70 -6.81 -4.34 -7.11
N THR A 71 -5.75 -4.65 -6.37
CA THR A 71 -4.69 -3.69 -6.05
C THR A 71 -3.48 -3.88 -6.96
N LEU A 72 -3.03 -5.13 -7.12
CA LEU A 72 -1.86 -5.46 -7.91
C LEU A 72 -1.95 -5.03 -9.39
N PRO A 73 -3.10 -5.13 -10.09
CA PRO A 73 -3.22 -4.66 -11.47
C PRO A 73 -3.03 -3.14 -11.60
N VAL A 74 -3.49 -2.38 -10.61
CA VAL A 74 -3.30 -0.92 -10.55
C VAL A 74 -1.81 -0.59 -10.42
N LEU A 75 -1.07 -1.34 -9.59
CA LEU A 75 0.37 -1.17 -9.45
C LEU A 75 1.11 -1.52 -10.74
N PHE A 76 0.79 -2.64 -11.39
CA PHE A 76 1.38 -2.97 -12.70
C PHE A 76 1.13 -1.87 -13.72
N GLN A 77 -0.11 -1.40 -13.84
CA GLN A 77 -0.45 -0.33 -14.78
C GLN A 77 0.30 0.96 -14.46
N ALA A 78 0.41 1.34 -13.18
CA ALA A 78 1.15 2.53 -12.76
C ALA A 78 2.63 2.44 -13.16
N ILE A 79 3.28 1.31 -12.89
CA ILE A 79 4.69 1.08 -13.22
C ILE A 79 4.90 1.02 -14.73
N SER A 80 4.05 0.31 -15.48
CA SER A 80 4.12 0.28 -16.95
C SER A 80 3.85 1.65 -17.60
N SER A 81 3.15 2.55 -16.91
CA SER A 81 2.91 3.93 -17.36
C SER A 81 4.05 4.89 -16.97
N GLY A 82 5.15 4.39 -16.40
CA GLY A 82 6.32 5.18 -16.02
C GLY A 82 6.16 5.97 -14.71
N LYS A 83 5.18 5.65 -13.87
CA LYS A 83 5.05 6.27 -12.53
C LYS A 83 6.14 5.75 -11.59
N THR A 84 6.53 6.58 -10.64
CA THR A 84 7.44 6.16 -9.56
C THR A 84 6.72 5.23 -8.57
N ALA A 85 7.49 4.48 -7.79
CA ALA A 85 6.94 3.61 -6.74
C ALA A 85 6.06 4.38 -5.74
N GLU A 86 6.51 5.58 -5.32
CA GLU A 86 5.77 6.47 -4.42
C GLU A 86 4.41 6.87 -5.02
N GLN A 87 4.39 7.30 -6.29
CA GLN A 87 3.15 7.66 -7.00
C GLN A 87 2.20 6.47 -7.17
N ALA A 88 2.72 5.27 -7.44
CA ALA A 88 1.91 4.06 -7.52
C ALA A 88 1.30 3.70 -6.16
N CYS A 89 2.06 3.88 -5.08
CA CYS A 89 1.62 3.59 -3.72
C CYS A 89 0.65 4.63 -3.15
N GLU A 90 0.74 5.89 -3.57
CA GLU A 90 -0.30 6.90 -3.31
C GLU A 90 -1.64 6.52 -3.96
N LEU A 91 -1.63 6.00 -5.20
CA LEU A 91 -2.86 5.62 -5.93
C LEU A 91 -3.67 4.53 -5.23
N VAL A 92 -2.99 3.59 -4.57
CA VAL A 92 -3.64 2.51 -3.82
C VAL A 92 -3.85 2.85 -2.34
N GLY A 93 -3.55 4.09 -1.94
CA GLY A 93 -3.73 4.59 -0.57
C GLY A 93 -2.73 4.01 0.45
N ALA A 94 -1.66 3.37 0.00
CA ALA A 94 -0.62 2.82 0.86
C ALA A 94 0.33 3.91 1.37
N CYS A 95 0.59 4.94 0.54
CA CYS A 95 1.37 6.10 0.92
C CYS A 95 0.45 7.34 1.09
N PRO A 96 0.75 8.22 2.06
CA PRO A 96 0.06 9.48 2.19
C PRO A 96 0.34 10.34 0.96
N SER A 97 -0.70 10.96 0.41
CA SER A 97 -0.52 11.97 -0.63
C SER A 97 0.41 13.09 -0.18
N SER A 98 1.15 13.70 -1.10
CA SER A 98 2.03 14.85 -0.80
C SER A 98 1.37 15.95 0.06
N SER A 99 0.06 16.22 -0.09
CA SER A 99 -0.68 17.16 0.77
C SER A 99 -0.88 16.64 2.20
N ALA A 100 -1.10 15.35 2.39
CA ALA A 100 -1.20 14.71 3.71
C ALA A 100 0.15 14.67 4.43
N VAL A 101 1.27 14.53 3.68
CA VAL A 101 2.62 14.62 4.24
C VAL A 101 2.88 16.00 4.85
N ILE A 102 2.54 17.08 4.14
CA ILE A 102 2.67 18.45 4.65
C ILE A 102 1.88 18.63 5.95
N ILE A 103 0.63 18.16 6.01
CA ILE A 103 -0.19 18.24 7.22
C ILE A 103 0.41 17.43 8.37
N ASN A 104 0.92 16.22 8.09
CA ASN A 104 1.58 15.39 9.10
C ASN A 104 2.84 16.05 9.64
N LEU A 105 3.68 16.64 8.78
CA LEU A 105 4.87 17.38 9.20
C LEU A 105 4.52 18.61 10.02
N LEU A 106 3.49 19.37 9.64
CA LEU A 106 3.01 20.50 10.43
C LEU A 106 2.45 20.05 11.79
N SER A 107 1.70 18.95 11.84
CA SER A 107 1.19 18.40 13.10
C SER A 107 2.30 17.86 14.01
N LYS A 108 3.36 17.30 13.43
CA LYS A 108 4.54 16.81 14.16
C LYS A 108 5.35 17.98 14.70
N THR A 109 5.56 19.04 13.92
CA THR A 109 6.22 20.28 14.39
C THR A 109 5.44 20.94 15.52
N ALA A 110 4.11 20.90 15.50
CA ALA A 110 3.27 21.39 16.61
C ALA A 110 3.39 20.53 17.89
N ARG A 111 3.72 19.23 17.77
CA ARG A 111 3.99 18.35 18.93
C ARG A 111 5.38 18.50 19.53
N ILE A 112 6.36 19.02 18.78
CA ILE A 112 7.74 19.22 19.27
C ILE A 112 7.89 20.56 20.01
N ASN A 113 6.97 21.52 19.80
CA ASN A 113 7.01 22.85 20.42
C ASN A 113 5.99 23.03 21.56
N ASN A 114 5.59 21.94 22.23
CA ASN A 114 4.80 21.97 23.46
C ASN A 114 5.28 20.94 24.47
#